data_AF-A0A6N3IFF1-F1
#
_entry.id   AF-A0A6N3IFF1-F1
#
_cell.length_a   1.000
_cell.length_b   1.000
_cell.length_c   1.000
_cell.angle_alpha   90.00
_cell.angle_beta   90.00
_cell.angle_gamma   90.00
#
_symmetry.space_group_name_H-M   'P 1'
#
loop_
_entity.id
_entity.type
_entity.pdbx_description
1 polymer ?
#
loop_
_entity_poly.entity_id
_entity_poly.type
_entity_poly.pdbx_seq_one_letter_code
_entity_poly.pdbx_strand_id
1 'polypeptide(L)'
;MNSYKQHLYISGIRITANALMVAAVFAAMYQSSHSFNSAELVFCVWFFGITIPLWAGAFWLTRLVRRRFPAEGESMVELPRKGLSLVSWRVLESSRHSLTVQRS
;
A
#
# COMPACT_ATOMS: atom_id res chain seq x y z
N MET A 1 0.49 0.30 -17.16
CA MET A 1 -0.79 0.34 -16.41
C MET A 1 -0.73 -0.21 -14.97
N ASN A 2 0.35 -0.87 -14.52
CA ASN A 2 0.40 -1.57 -13.23
C ASN A 2 0.72 -0.67 -12.01
N SER A 3 1.55 0.36 -12.21
CA SER A 3 2.02 1.27 -11.14
C SER A 3 0.89 2.11 -10.52
N TYR A 4 -0.07 2.60 -11.31
CA TYR A 4 -1.23 3.34 -10.80
C TYR A 4 -2.11 2.48 -9.88
N LYS A 5 -2.38 1.23 -10.28
CA LYS A 5 -3.12 0.27 -9.46
C LYS A 5 -2.38 -0.03 -8.16
N GLN A 6 -1.07 -0.26 -8.24
CA GLN A 6 -0.23 -0.50 -7.07
C GLN A 6 -0.25 0.69 -6.09
N HIS A 7 -0.15 1.93 -6.59
CA HIS A 7 -0.21 3.12 -5.75
C HIS A 7 -1.58 3.26 -5.07
N LEU A 8 -2.67 3.06 -5.82
CA LEU A 8 -4.04 3.08 -5.28
C LEU A 8 -4.26 2.02 -4.17
N TYR A 9 -3.79 0.79 -4.39
CA TYR A 9 -3.91 -0.26 -3.39
C TYR A 9 -3.09 0.06 -2.14
N ILE A 10 -1.87 0.57 -2.29
CA ILE A 10 -1.03 0.95 -1.15
C ILE A 10 -1.64 2.12 -0.37
N SER A 11 -2.17 3.13 -1.07
CA SER A 11 -2.86 4.25 -0.40
C SER A 11 -4.13 3.78 0.30
N GLY A 12 -4.90 2.88 -0.31
CA GLY A 12 -6.10 2.29 0.29
C GLY A 12 -5.76 1.54 1.57
N ILE A 13 -4.75 0.65 1.53
CA ILE A 13 -4.29 -0.10 2.71
C ILE A 13 -3.91 0.85 3.86
N ARG A 14 -3.21 1.95 3.57
CA ARG A 14 -2.85 2.96 4.58
C ARG A 14 -4.07 3.64 5.19
N ILE A 15 -5.02 4.08 4.38
CA ILE A 15 -6.25 4.73 4.86
C ILE A 15 -7.04 3.77 5.75
N THR A 16 -7.23 2.53 5.30
CA THR A 16 -7.96 1.51 6.07
C THR A 16 -7.22 1.17 7.38
N ALA A 17 -5.89 1.03 7.35
CA ALA A 17 -5.10 0.78 8.56
C ALA A 17 -5.22 1.92 9.58
N ASN A 18 -5.18 3.18 9.13
CA ASN A 18 -5.36 4.33 10.01
C ASN A 18 -6.78 4.40 10.60
N ALA A 19 -7.81 4.14 9.79
CA ALA A 19 -9.19 4.08 10.27
C ALA A 19 -9.39 2.97 11.33
N LEU A 20 -8.79 1.79 11.10
CA LEU A 20 -8.82 0.69 12.05
C LEU A 20 -8.03 0.99 13.34
N MET A 21 -6.96 1.79 13.26
CA MET A 21 -6.24 2.26 14.44
C MET A 21 -7.13 3.15 15.32
N VAL A 22 -7.86 4.08 14.70
CA VAL A 22 -8.83 4.93 15.43
C VAL A 22 -9.92 4.08 16.08
N ALA A 23 -10.47 3.10 15.36
CA ALA A 23 -11.44 2.17 15.92
C ALA A 23 -10.87 1.36 17.10
N ALA A 24 -9.61 0.93 17.02
CA ALA A 24 -8.93 0.22 18.10
C ALA A 24 -8.78 1.09 19.37
N VAL A 25 -8.50 2.39 19.21
CA VAL A 25 -8.46 3.34 20.35
C VAL A 25 -9.84 3.42 21.01
N PHE A 26 -10.91 3.60 20.23
CA PHE A 26 -12.27 3.64 20.78
C PHE A 26 -12.66 2.33 21.49
N ALA A 27 -12.31 1.17 20.91
CA ALA A 27 -12.57 -0.12 21.53
C ALA A 27 -11.79 -0.31 22.84
N ALA A 28 -10.52 0.09 22.86
CA ALA A 28 -9.68 0.03 24.07
C ALA A 28 -10.20 0.98 25.16
N MET A 29 -10.63 2.19 24.79
CA MET A 29 -11.25 3.15 25.71
C MET A 29 -12.58 2.65 26.26
N TYR A 30 -13.41 2.03 25.41
CA TYR A 30 -14.67 1.44 25.82
C TYR A 30 -14.43 0.34 26.86
N GLN A 31 -13.47 -0.55 26.61
CA GLN A 31 -13.14 -1.60 27.57
C GLN A 31 -12.50 -1.08 28.86
N SER A 32 -11.60 -0.10 28.77
CA SER A 32 -11.00 0.51 29.96
C SER A 32 -12.05 1.20 30.84
N SER A 33 -13.12 1.72 30.25
CA SER A 33 -14.23 2.34 31.01
C SER A 33 -15.06 1.33 31.81
N HIS A 34 -15.13 0.06 31.37
CA HIS A 34 -15.86 -1.01 32.04
C HIS A 34 -15.02 -1.77 33.07
N SER A 35 -13.69 -1.65 33.04
CA SER A 35 -12.78 -2.31 33.97
C SER A 35 -12.51 -1.47 35.21
N PHE A 36 -12.98 -1.90 36.37
CA PHE A 36 -12.76 -1.22 37.66
C PHE A 36 -11.35 -1.42 38.25
N ASN A 37 -10.60 -2.43 37.80
CA ASN A 37 -9.23 -2.70 38.22
C ASN A 37 -8.26 -2.57 37.04
N SER A 38 -7.24 -1.71 37.19
CA SER A 38 -6.13 -1.50 36.26
C SER A 38 -6.54 -1.20 34.80
N ALA A 39 -7.34 -0.16 34.61
CA ALA A 39 -7.79 0.33 33.30
C ALA A 39 -6.65 0.57 32.29
N GLU A 40 -5.45 0.94 32.76
CA GLU A 40 -4.26 1.14 31.92
C GLU A 40 -3.78 -0.16 31.26
N LEU A 41 -3.77 -1.28 32.01
CA LEU A 41 -3.35 -2.57 31.46
C LEU A 41 -4.38 -3.10 30.48
N VAL A 42 -5.68 -2.94 30.79
CA VAL A 42 -6.77 -3.34 29.89
C VAL A 42 -6.70 -2.53 28.60
N PHE A 43 -6.45 -1.23 28.68
CA PHE A 43 -6.24 -0.38 27.52
C PHE A 43 -5.04 -0.85 26.69
N CYS A 44 -3.88 -1.06 27.31
CA CYS A 44 -2.67 -1.51 26.62
C CYS A 44 -2.87 -2.86 25.92
N VAL A 45 -3.46 -3.85 26.59
CA VAL A 45 -3.69 -5.19 26.01
C VAL A 45 -4.62 -5.10 24.81
N TRP A 46 -5.72 -4.34 24.91
CA TRP A 46 -6.66 -4.18 23.80
C TRP A 46 -6.08 -3.36 22.64
N PHE A 47 -5.43 -2.24 22.94
CA PHE A 47 -4.82 -1.39 21.94
C PHE A 47 -3.69 -2.12 21.20
N PHE A 48 -2.71 -2.67 21.92
CA PHE A 48 -1.59 -3.39 21.30
C PHE A 48 -2.02 -4.72 20.69
N GLY A 49 -2.97 -5.42 21.31
CA GLY A 49 -3.52 -6.67 20.81
C GLY A 49 -4.21 -6.51 19.45
N ILE A 50 -4.78 -5.34 19.15
CA ILE A 50 -5.38 -5.04 17.85
C ILE A 50 -4.36 -4.40 16.90
N THR A 51 -3.59 -3.42 17.36
CA THR A 51 -2.71 -2.63 16.49
C THR A 51 -1.53 -3.42 15.94
N ILE A 52 -0.90 -4.30 16.73
CA ILE A 52 0.23 -5.11 16.28
C ILE A 52 -0.16 -6.03 15.10
N PRO A 53 -1.19 -6.89 15.20
CA PRO A 53 -1.59 -7.75 14.08
C PRO A 53 -2.15 -6.95 12.90
N LEU A 54 -2.81 -5.82 13.15
CA LEU A 54 -3.29 -4.92 12.10
C LEU A 54 -2.14 -4.40 11.23
N TRP A 55 -1.07 -3.89 11.85
CA TRP A 55 0.11 -3.40 11.13
C TRP A 55 0.89 -4.52 10.46
N ALA A 56 1.02 -5.67 11.11
CA ALA A 56 1.63 -6.86 10.51
C ALA A 56 0.85 -7.29 9.24
N GLY A 57 -0.48 -7.31 9.32
CA GLY A 57 -1.37 -7.60 8.19
C GLY A 57 -1.27 -6.57 7.08
N ALA A 58 -1.28 -5.27 7.41
CA ALA A 58 -1.12 -4.20 6.43
C ALA A 58 0.25 -4.24 5.71
N PHE A 59 1.32 -4.56 6.45
CA PHE A 59 2.65 -4.75 5.89
C PHE A 59 2.70 -5.97 4.97
N TRP A 60 2.12 -7.09 5.41
CA TRP A 60 2.05 -8.30 4.61
C TRP A 60 1.23 -8.09 3.33
N LEU A 61 0.10 -7.41 3.43
CA LEU A 61 -0.76 -7.08 2.28
C LEU A 61 -0.04 -6.14 1.31
N THR A 62 0.68 -5.13 1.82
CA THR A 62 1.53 -4.27 1.00
C THR A 62 2.62 -5.06 0.28
N ARG A 63 3.24 -6.03 0.97
CA ARG A 63 4.25 -6.93 0.37
C ARG A 63 3.63 -7.83 -0.69
N LEU A 64 2.40 -8.30 -0.48
CA LEU A 64 1.66 -9.15 -1.41
C LEU A 64 1.27 -8.36 -2.67
N VAL A 65 0.79 -7.13 -2.52
CA VAL A 65 0.49 -6.22 -3.64
C VAL A 65 1.75 -5.94 -4.46
N ARG A 66 2.89 -5.64 -3.82
CA ARG A 66 4.18 -5.45 -4.51
C ARG A 66 4.67 -6.70 -5.24
N ARG A 67 4.40 -7.90 -4.71
CA ARG A 67 4.74 -9.17 -5.35
C ARG A 67 3.81 -9.51 -6.51
N ARG A 68 2.52 -9.22 -6.38
CA ARG A 68 1.51 -9.53 -7.39
C ARG A 68 1.56 -8.57 -8.58
N PHE A 69 1.91 -7.32 -8.32
CA PHE A 69 2.09 -6.27 -9.31
C PHE A 69 3.49 -5.70 -9.17
N PRO A 70 4.54 -6.40 -9.66
CA PRO A 70 5.86 -5.80 -9.74
C PRO A 70 5.77 -4.56 -10.62
N ALA A 71 6.28 -3.44 -10.12
CA ALA A 71 6.34 -2.19 -10.88
C ALA A 71 7.35 -2.38 -12.03
N GLU A 72 6.89 -2.87 -13.18
CA GLU A 72 7.68 -3.05 -14.40
C GLU A 72 8.26 -1.74 -14.97
N GLY A 73 8.07 -0.61 -14.28
CA GLY A 73 8.46 0.71 -14.75
C GLY A 73 9.80 1.20 -14.22
N GLU A 74 10.27 0.80 -13.05
CA GLU A 74 11.44 1.42 -12.42
C GLU A 74 12.58 0.42 -12.31
N SER A 75 13.46 0.42 -13.31
CA SER A 75 14.77 -0.23 -13.17
C SER A 75 15.82 0.83 -12.87
N MET A 76 16.69 0.49 -11.92
CA MET A 76 17.88 1.28 -11.66
C MET A 76 18.85 0.99 -12.80
N VAL A 77 19.00 1.95 -13.71
CA VAL A 77 19.85 1.79 -14.90
C VAL A 77 20.98 2.78 -14.79
N GLU A 78 22.19 2.28 -15.03
CA GLU A 78 23.36 3.14 -15.10
C GLU A 78 23.32 3.89 -16.43
N LEU A 79 23.01 5.19 -16.38
CA LEU A 79 22.99 6.03 -17.56
C LEU A 79 24.42 6.46 -17.92
N PRO A 80 24.83 6.34 -19.19
CA PRO A 80 26.12 6.87 -19.62
C PRO A 80 26.16 8.37 -19.33
N ARG A 81 27.20 8.81 -18.59
CA ARG A 81 27.44 10.17 -18.06
C ARG A 81 26.61 10.62 -16.84
N LYS A 82 25.65 9.84 -16.34
CA LYS A 82 24.83 10.21 -15.15
C LYS A 82 24.92 9.23 -13.97
N GLY A 83 25.52 8.05 -14.18
CA GLY A 83 25.65 7.03 -13.13
C GLY A 83 24.32 6.32 -12.83
N LEU A 84 24.22 5.70 -11.65
CA LEU A 84 23.03 4.98 -11.19
C LEU A 84 21.83 5.92 -11.07
N SER A 85 20.86 5.79 -11.96
CA SER A 85 19.67 6.62 -11.96
C SER A 85 18.42 5.75 -12.12
N LEU A 86 17.38 6.14 -11.41
CA LEU A 86 16.10 5.44 -11.40
C LEU A 86 15.32 5.86 -12.65
N VAL A 87 15.20 4.97 -13.63
CA VAL A 87 14.59 5.27 -14.92
C VAL A 87 13.21 4.65 -14.99
N SER A 88 12.22 5.48 -15.31
CA SER A 88 10.85 5.04 -15.57
C SER A 88 10.69 4.66 -17.04
N TRP A 89 10.45 3.39 -17.34
CA TRP A 89 10.18 2.91 -18.70
C TRP A 89 8.69 3.05 -19.02
N ARG A 90 8.35 4.03 -19.87
CA ARG A 90 7.06 4.01 -20.57
C ARG A 90 7.20 3.16 -21.82
N VAL A 91 6.64 1.97 -21.81
CA VAL A 91 6.38 1.22 -23.04
C VAL A 91 5.38 2.05 -23.85
N LEU A 92 5.81 2.53 -25.01
CA LEU A 92 4.93 3.18 -25.98
C LEU A 92 3.93 2.12 -26.44
N GLU A 93 2.66 2.26 -26.05
CA GLU A 93 1.60 1.39 -26.55
C GLU A 93 1.68 1.41 -28.09
N SER A 94 1.87 0.25 -28.70
CA SER A 94 1.90 0.14 -30.16
C SER A 94 0.59 0.70 -30.70
N SER A 95 0.66 1.75 -31.52
CA SER A 95 -0.41 2.18 -32.42
C SER A 95 -0.81 1.02 -33.32
N ARG A 96 -1.69 0.14 -32.84
CA ARG A 96 -2.40 -0.86 -33.63
C ARG A 96 -3.87 -0.44 -33.69
N HIS A 97 -4.12 0.56 -34.54
CA HIS A 97 -5.39 1.05 -35.11
C HIS A 97 -5.08 2.52 -35.44
N SER A 98 -4.66 2.91 -36.64
CA SER A 98 -5.40 2.76 -37.89
C SER A 98 -4.43 2.86 -39.08
N LEU A 99 -3.93 1.72 -39.55
CA LEU A 99 -3.49 1.55 -40.93
C LEU A 99 -4.61 0.84 -41.70
N THR A 100 -5.79 1.46 -41.72
CA THR A 100 -6.80 1.21 -42.75
C THR A 100 -6.52 2.25 -43.83
N VAL A 101 -5.84 1.87 -44.92
CA VAL A 101 -6.51 1.72 -46.23
C VAL A 101 -7.29 3.00 -46.54
N GLN A 102 -6.84 3.91 -47.40
CA GLN A 102 -6.72 3.66 -48.83
C GLN A 102 -5.91 4.76 -49.53
N ARG A 103 -5.00 4.33 -50.41
CA ARG A 103 -4.55 5.08 -51.58
C ARG A 103 -5.73 5.19 -52.56
N SER A 104 -6.06 6.41 -52.99
CA SER A 104 -6.42 6.77 -54.37
C SER A 104 -6.70 8.27 -54.43
#